data_AF-A0A7N2LZS9-F1
#
_entry.id   AF-A0A7N2LZS9-F1
#
_cell.length_a   1.000
_cell.length_b   1.000
_cell.length_c   1.000
_cell.angle_alpha   90.00
_cell.angle_beta   90.00
_cell.angle_gamma   90.00
#
_symmetry.space_group_name_H-M   'P 1'
#
loop_
_entity.id
_entity.type
_entity.pdbx_description
1 polymer ?
#
loop_
_entity_poly.entity_id
_entity_poly.type
_entity_poly.pdbx_seq_one_letter_code
_entity_poly.pdbx_strand_id
1 'polypeptide(L)'
;MASLVSFSSPSSFVSRSRYDYFSQSQGRIDFLKNGWCHGPSPSPRPLFVSVNCLSPGPGQDSESEPETTASVIATNWTDKLCAGLGGLGFVETTYLTYLKLTNSDAFCPIGGGSCGDILNSEYAVVFGVPLPLIGMVAYGLVASLGLQLSRKNLPFGMDEPTGRLIILGSTTSMAAASAYFLYILGTKFSGASCSYCLMSALLSFSLFFISLRDFGLEEIQKVVGLQLCIASLVFVTLNTSYSTSQPISSSLAEIDLPYFTTEITTTSSPFAVSLAKHLNSIGAKMYGAFWCSHCLEQKQMFGLEAAKLLDYVECFPDGYRKGTKMAKACTDAKIEGFPMWVINGQVLSGEQELSELARVSEFKYN
;
A
#
# COMPACT_ATOMS: atom_id res chain seq x y z
N MET A 1 -16.10 -15.04 60.03
CA MET A 1 -16.19 -16.28 59.23
C MET A 1 -15.28 -16.05 58.02
N ALA A 2 -13.99 -16.41 58.11
CA ALA A 2 -13.43 -17.72 57.70
C ALA A 2 -13.74 -17.98 56.20
N SER A 3 -12.79 -18.13 55.27
CA SER A 3 -11.47 -18.77 55.39
C SER A 3 -10.48 -18.30 54.30
N LEU A 4 -9.21 -18.31 54.69
CA LEU A 4 -8.01 -18.41 53.87
C LEU A 4 -7.96 -19.75 53.13
N VAL A 5 -7.44 -19.78 51.89
CA VAL A 5 -6.60 -20.91 51.42
C VAL A 5 -5.52 -20.35 50.49
N SER A 6 -4.28 -20.40 50.96
CA SER A 6 -3.04 -20.41 50.18
C SER A 6 -2.59 -21.86 50.00
N PHE A 7 -2.07 -22.22 48.83
CA PHE A 7 -1.17 -23.36 48.59
C PHE A 7 -0.27 -22.96 47.40
N SER A 8 0.96 -22.48 47.61
CA SER A 8 2.23 -23.21 47.76
C SER A 8 2.61 -24.10 46.56
N SER A 9 3.69 -23.70 45.86
CA SER A 9 4.54 -24.54 45.02
C SER A 9 5.15 -25.71 45.82
N PRO A 10 5.65 -26.77 45.14
CA PRO A 10 7.12 -26.87 45.08
C PRO A 10 7.71 -27.56 43.82
N SER A 11 8.93 -27.12 43.49
CA SER A 11 10.15 -27.86 43.11
C SER A 11 10.16 -29.02 42.09
N SER A 12 10.94 -28.79 41.02
CA SER A 12 12.01 -29.64 40.45
C SER A 12 11.75 -31.12 40.14
N PHE A 13 11.84 -31.48 38.85
CA PHE A 13 12.46 -32.74 38.44
C PHE A 13 13.36 -32.53 37.22
N VAL A 14 14.66 -32.71 37.47
CA VAL A 14 15.69 -32.99 36.49
C VAL A 14 15.51 -34.45 36.06
N SER A 15 15.48 -34.72 34.75
CA SER A 15 15.99 -35.99 34.25
C SER A 15 16.62 -35.83 32.88
N ARG A 16 17.91 -36.17 32.87
CA ARG A 16 18.83 -36.26 31.76
C ARG A 16 19.10 -37.75 31.58
N SER A 17 18.85 -38.30 30.39
CA SER A 17 19.53 -39.47 29.82
C SER A 17 19.06 -39.57 28.36
N ARG A 18 19.89 -39.38 27.35
CA ARG A 18 21.13 -40.12 27.00
C ARG A 18 20.81 -41.61 26.83
N TYR A 19 20.49 -42.00 25.60
CA TYR A 19 20.83 -43.32 25.08
C TYR A 19 21.83 -43.10 23.96
N ASP A 20 22.99 -43.71 24.17
CA ASP A 20 24.18 -43.67 23.35
C ASP A 20 24.66 -45.13 23.29
N TYR A 21 25.29 -45.49 22.17
CA TYR A 21 25.98 -46.76 21.88
C TYR A 21 25.16 -47.98 21.42
N PHE A 22 25.30 -48.30 20.14
CA PHE A 22 26.15 -49.44 19.79
C PHE A 22 26.98 -49.16 18.53
N SER A 23 28.26 -49.52 18.63
CA SER A 23 29.34 -49.32 17.67
C SER A 23 29.73 -50.68 17.06
N GLN A 24 30.35 -50.61 15.88
CA GLN A 24 31.49 -51.42 15.43
C GLN A 24 31.24 -52.66 14.55
N SER A 25 31.66 -52.53 13.28
CA SER A 25 32.77 -53.24 12.60
C SER A 25 32.50 -53.22 11.08
N GLN A 26 33.33 -52.64 10.21
CA GLN A 26 34.73 -52.89 9.83
C GLN A 26 34.92 -54.04 8.84
N GLY A 27 35.44 -53.67 7.66
CA GLY A 27 35.89 -54.51 6.54
C GLY A 27 35.61 -53.75 5.23
N ARG A 28 36.51 -52.95 4.64
CA ARG A 28 37.83 -53.26 4.04
C ARG A 28 37.83 -54.57 3.25
N ILE A 29 37.62 -54.48 1.94
CA ILE A 29 38.39 -55.22 0.92
C ILE A 29 38.56 -54.31 -0.30
N ASP A 30 39.79 -53.83 -0.49
CA ASP A 30 40.34 -53.49 -1.80
C ASP A 30 40.58 -54.79 -2.57
N PHE A 31 40.21 -54.86 -3.85
CA PHE A 31 40.96 -55.70 -4.79
C PHE A 31 40.99 -55.07 -6.19
N LEU A 32 42.16 -54.55 -6.50
CA LEU A 32 42.73 -54.34 -7.82
C LEU A 32 42.57 -55.60 -8.70
N LYS A 33 42.23 -55.42 -9.98
CA LYS A 33 42.96 -56.13 -11.04
C LYS A 33 42.94 -55.38 -12.38
N ASN A 34 44.14 -54.92 -12.74
CA ASN A 34 44.52 -54.43 -14.05
C ASN A 34 44.56 -55.55 -15.10
N GLY A 35 44.25 -55.17 -16.33
CA GLY A 35 44.98 -55.56 -17.54
C GLY A 35 44.54 -56.85 -18.23
N TRP A 36 44.34 -56.77 -19.55
CA TRP A 36 45.28 -57.32 -20.54
C TRP A 36 44.97 -56.78 -21.95
N CYS A 37 46.01 -56.26 -22.61
CA CYS A 37 46.06 -55.94 -24.03
C CYS A 37 46.41 -57.19 -24.84
N HIS A 38 45.86 -57.35 -26.04
CA HIS A 38 46.52 -58.02 -27.18
C HIS A 38 45.80 -57.68 -28.50
N GLY A 39 46.53 -57.10 -29.47
CA GLY A 39 46.34 -57.33 -30.92
C GLY A 39 47.51 -58.20 -31.44
N PRO A 40 47.70 -58.47 -32.77
CA PRO A 40 47.05 -57.90 -33.97
C PRO A 40 46.70 -58.89 -35.16
N SER A 41 45.88 -58.41 -36.14
CA SER A 41 45.79 -58.69 -37.61
C SER A 41 45.56 -60.13 -38.18
N PRO A 42 45.15 -60.35 -39.47
CA PRO A 42 44.94 -59.42 -40.60
C PRO A 42 43.62 -59.58 -41.44
N SER A 43 43.48 -58.67 -42.43
CA SER A 43 42.42 -58.43 -43.44
C SER A 43 42.09 -59.58 -44.44
N PRO A 44 41.05 -59.48 -45.31
CA PRO A 44 41.09 -58.64 -46.53
C PRO A 44 39.78 -57.88 -46.90
N ARG A 45 39.94 -56.86 -47.74
CA ARG A 45 38.90 -56.01 -48.39
C ARG A 45 38.13 -56.75 -49.50
N PRO A 46 36.95 -56.23 -49.92
CA PRO A 46 36.86 -55.47 -51.19
C PRO A 46 36.02 -54.17 -51.00
N LEU A 47 36.45 -52.98 -51.42
CA LEU A 47 36.51 -52.35 -52.76
C LEU A 47 35.15 -52.07 -53.45
N PHE A 48 34.89 -50.76 -53.62
CA PHE A 48 33.94 -50.05 -54.51
C PHE A 48 32.44 -50.23 -54.21
N VAL A 49 31.61 -49.19 -54.10
CA VAL A 49 31.35 -48.13 -55.09
C VAL A 49 31.00 -46.80 -54.40
N SER A 50 31.62 -45.72 -54.87
CA SER A 50 31.18 -44.33 -54.64
C SER A 50 30.28 -43.93 -55.80
N VAL A 51 29.05 -43.50 -55.53
CA VAL A 51 28.23 -42.80 -56.53
C VAL A 51 28.15 -41.34 -56.10
N ASN A 52 28.98 -40.51 -56.73
CA ASN A 52 28.75 -39.08 -56.82
C ASN A 52 27.58 -38.85 -57.77
N CYS A 53 26.52 -38.20 -57.32
CA CYS A 53 25.60 -37.48 -58.21
C CYS A 53 25.93 -35.99 -58.10
N LEU A 54 26.34 -35.41 -59.24
CA LEU A 54 26.60 -33.99 -59.47
C LEU A 54 25.34 -33.14 -59.24
N SER A 55 25.51 -31.97 -58.61
CA SER A 55 24.57 -30.83 -58.61
C SER A 55 24.39 -30.20 -60.01
N PRO A 56 23.37 -29.35 -60.21
CA PRO A 56 23.65 -27.90 -60.17
C PRO A 56 22.51 -26.98 -59.63
N GLY A 57 22.89 -25.95 -58.88
CA GLY A 57 22.21 -24.64 -58.85
C GLY A 57 21.27 -24.35 -57.66
N PRO A 58 21.12 -23.07 -57.24
CA PRO A 58 21.17 -22.67 -55.84
C PRO A 58 19.79 -22.37 -55.22
N GLY A 59 19.55 -22.91 -54.02
CA GLY A 59 18.53 -22.43 -53.10
C GLY A 59 19.22 -21.94 -51.84
N GLN A 60 19.28 -20.63 -51.66
CA GLN A 60 19.56 -20.02 -50.37
C GLN A 60 18.37 -20.34 -49.45
N ASP A 61 18.48 -21.40 -48.66
CA ASP A 61 17.67 -21.51 -47.45
C ASP A 61 18.45 -20.83 -46.34
N SER A 62 18.05 -19.57 -46.16
CA SER A 62 18.40 -18.68 -45.08
C SER A 62 18.33 -19.36 -43.72
N GLU A 63 19.32 -19.09 -42.89
CA GLU A 63 19.19 -19.09 -41.44
C GLU A 63 17.85 -18.48 -41.00
N SER A 64 17.16 -19.17 -40.10
CA SER A 64 16.73 -18.56 -38.84
C SER A 64 16.21 -19.66 -37.91
N GLU A 65 17.00 -20.00 -36.89
CA GLU A 65 16.46 -20.21 -35.55
C GLU A 65 16.22 -18.80 -34.97
N PRO A 66 14.97 -18.31 -34.80
CA PRO A 66 14.72 -17.02 -34.17
C PRO A 66 14.10 -17.13 -32.77
N GLU A 67 13.72 -18.33 -32.31
CA GLU A 67 12.90 -18.45 -31.09
C GLU A 67 13.74 -18.37 -29.80
N THR A 68 14.96 -18.91 -29.80
CA THR A 68 15.80 -18.98 -28.59
C THR A 68 16.40 -17.63 -28.19
N THR A 69 16.78 -16.79 -29.15
CA THR A 69 17.40 -15.48 -28.91
C THR A 69 16.38 -14.38 -28.56
N ALA A 70 15.17 -14.42 -29.13
CA ALA A 70 14.11 -13.47 -28.83
C ALA A 70 13.57 -13.63 -27.40
N SER A 71 13.41 -14.88 -26.93
CA SER A 71 12.92 -15.21 -25.59
C SER A 71 13.86 -14.72 -24.47
N VAL A 72 15.18 -14.85 -24.66
CA VAL A 72 16.20 -14.43 -23.67
C VAL A 72 16.37 -12.91 -23.62
N ILE A 73 16.22 -12.21 -24.74
CA ILE A 73 16.29 -10.74 -24.80
C ILE A 73 15.02 -10.12 -24.19
N ALA A 74 13.84 -10.69 -24.47
CA ALA A 74 12.56 -10.25 -23.90
C ALA A 74 12.55 -10.41 -22.37
N THR A 75 13.00 -11.56 -21.85
CA THR A 75 13.08 -11.85 -20.42
C THR A 75 13.93 -10.81 -19.66
N ASN A 76 15.16 -10.55 -20.11
CA ASN A 76 16.08 -9.63 -19.41
C ASN A 76 15.56 -8.19 -19.42
N TRP A 77 14.73 -7.83 -20.42
CA TRP A 77 14.11 -6.53 -20.49
C TRP A 77 12.90 -6.42 -19.55
N THR A 78 12.08 -7.47 -19.47
CA THR A 78 10.97 -7.55 -18.52
C THR A 78 11.47 -7.40 -17.08
N ASP A 79 12.52 -8.12 -16.68
CA ASP A 79 13.07 -8.05 -15.32
C ASP A 79 13.53 -6.64 -14.95
N LYS A 80 14.15 -5.93 -15.90
CA LYS A 80 14.57 -4.53 -15.72
C LYS A 80 13.39 -3.57 -15.62
N LEU A 81 12.34 -3.78 -16.42
CA LEU A 81 11.11 -3.00 -16.32
C LEU A 81 10.41 -3.23 -14.98
N CYS A 82 10.31 -4.49 -14.52
CA CYS A 82 9.78 -4.83 -13.21
C CYS A 82 10.59 -4.16 -12.09
N ALA A 83 11.92 -4.19 -12.18
CA ALA A 83 12.78 -3.50 -11.22
C ALA A 83 12.57 -1.97 -11.22
N GLY A 84 12.46 -1.36 -12.41
CA GLY A 84 12.28 0.09 -12.56
C GLY A 84 10.91 0.57 -12.07
N LEU A 85 9.82 -0.08 -12.52
CA LEU A 85 8.46 0.26 -12.11
C LEU A 85 8.22 -0.07 -10.62
N GLY A 86 8.76 -1.18 -10.14
CA GLY A 86 8.77 -1.51 -8.71
C GLY A 86 9.50 -0.46 -7.88
N GLY A 87 10.67 0.00 -8.36
CA GLY A 87 11.44 1.05 -7.70
C GLY A 87 10.70 2.39 -7.65
N LEU A 88 10.02 2.77 -8.75
CA LEU A 88 9.19 3.98 -8.78
C LEU A 88 8.02 3.90 -7.78
N GLY A 89 7.31 2.76 -7.75
CA GLY A 89 6.24 2.54 -6.76
C GLY A 89 6.75 2.50 -5.32
N PHE A 90 7.97 2.00 -5.10
CA PHE A 90 8.62 2.03 -3.78
C PHE A 90 8.89 3.47 -3.33
N VAL A 91 9.42 4.33 -4.22
CA VAL A 91 9.65 5.75 -3.91
C VAL A 91 8.34 6.46 -3.61
N GLU A 92 7.31 6.25 -4.43
CA GLU A 92 5.98 6.82 -4.23
C GLU A 92 5.40 6.44 -2.87
N THR A 93 5.37 5.14 -2.57
CA THR A 93 4.79 4.62 -1.31
C THR A 93 5.64 4.97 -0.09
N THR A 94 6.96 5.11 -0.22
CA THR A 94 7.83 5.64 0.83
C THR A 94 7.49 7.10 1.16
N TYR A 95 7.29 7.93 0.14
CA TYR A 95 6.87 9.32 0.33
C TYR A 95 5.52 9.42 1.06
N LEU A 96 4.52 8.66 0.64
CA LEU A 96 3.21 8.63 1.30
C LEU A 96 3.29 8.07 2.73
N THR A 97 4.14 7.08 2.96
CA THR A 97 4.40 6.55 4.31
C THR A 97 5.01 7.61 5.21
N TYR A 98 6.00 8.36 4.71
CA TYR A 98 6.61 9.46 5.44
C TYR A 98 5.58 10.52 5.83
N LEU A 99 4.77 11.00 4.87
CA LEU A 99 3.70 11.97 5.15
C LEU A 99 2.71 11.49 6.20
N LYS A 100 2.31 10.21 6.14
CA LYS A 100 1.38 9.62 7.11
C LYS A 100 1.98 9.53 8.51
N LEU A 101 3.28 9.28 8.63
CA LEU A 101 3.98 9.21 9.91
C LEU A 101 4.27 10.59 10.50
N THR A 102 4.50 11.60 9.67
CA THR A 102 4.76 12.98 10.11
C THR A 102 3.49 13.82 10.23
N ASN A 103 2.31 13.26 9.94
CA ASN A 103 1.03 13.98 9.84
C ASN A 103 1.15 15.23 8.98
N SER A 104 1.82 15.11 7.83
CA SER A 104 2.02 16.21 6.88
C SER A 104 1.11 16.06 5.68
N ASP A 105 0.65 17.17 5.12
CA ASP A 105 -0.26 17.16 3.97
C ASP A 105 0.45 16.77 2.67
N ALA A 106 -0.26 16.00 1.86
CA ALA A 106 0.22 15.58 0.55
C ALA A 106 0.08 16.70 -0.47
N PHE A 107 1.16 16.99 -1.21
CA PHE A 107 1.09 17.93 -2.32
C PHE A 107 0.38 17.28 -3.51
N CYS A 108 -0.84 17.71 -3.84
CA CYS A 108 -1.56 17.17 -4.99
C CYS A 108 -1.54 18.11 -6.20
N PRO A 109 -0.77 17.79 -7.26
CA PRO A 109 -0.60 18.65 -8.43
C PRO A 109 -1.85 18.75 -9.32
N ILE A 110 -2.80 17.83 -9.16
CA ILE A 110 -4.03 17.76 -9.95
C ILE A 110 -5.18 17.51 -8.97
N GLY A 111 -6.07 18.49 -8.76
CA GLY A 111 -7.32 18.30 -7.99
C GLY A 111 -7.43 18.95 -6.61
N GLY A 112 -6.84 20.13 -6.38
CA GLY A 112 -7.20 21.08 -5.31
C GLY A 112 -7.49 20.46 -3.93
N GLY A 113 -6.45 19.97 -3.24
CA GLY A 113 -6.54 19.53 -1.83
C GLY A 113 -7.16 18.14 -1.55
N SER A 114 -7.93 17.56 -2.47
CA SER A 114 -8.76 16.37 -2.20
C SER A 114 -8.03 15.04 -1.92
N CYS A 115 -6.72 14.95 -2.14
CA CYS A 115 -5.97 13.73 -1.79
C CYS A 115 -5.81 13.55 -0.29
N GLY A 116 -5.77 14.65 0.47
CA GLY A 116 -5.64 14.62 1.93
C GLY A 116 -6.78 13.84 2.56
N ASP A 117 -8.01 14.11 2.13
CA ASP A 117 -9.23 13.42 2.59
C ASP A 117 -9.13 11.91 2.42
N ILE A 118 -8.61 11.46 1.26
CA ILE A 118 -8.50 10.05 0.92
C ILE A 118 -7.35 9.39 1.71
N LEU A 119 -6.19 10.04 1.78
CA LEU A 119 -5.01 9.56 2.50
C LEU A 119 -5.18 9.59 4.03
N ASN A 120 -6.12 10.39 4.53
CA ASN A 120 -6.47 10.47 5.95
C ASN A 120 -7.76 9.75 6.33
N SER A 121 -8.48 9.20 5.36
CA SER A 121 -9.67 8.38 5.61
C SER A 121 -9.38 7.05 6.29
N GLU A 122 -10.43 6.39 6.78
CA GLU A 122 -10.39 5.03 7.33
C GLU A 122 -9.88 3.99 6.30
N TYR A 123 -9.98 4.29 5.01
CA TYR A 123 -9.49 3.43 3.92
C TYR A 123 -7.98 3.52 3.71
N ALA A 124 -7.30 4.46 4.38
CA ALA A 124 -5.84 4.57 4.34
C ALA A 124 -5.13 3.60 5.30
N VAL A 125 -5.87 2.78 6.05
CA VAL A 125 -5.37 1.85 7.05
C VAL A 125 -6.01 0.48 6.87
N VAL A 126 -5.18 -0.57 6.78
CA VAL A 126 -5.62 -1.97 6.66
C VAL A 126 -5.12 -2.71 7.90
N PHE A 127 -6.04 -3.30 8.69
CA PHE A 127 -5.72 -3.94 9.98
C PHE A 127 -4.84 -3.09 10.93
N GLY A 128 -5.05 -1.76 10.97
CA GLY A 128 -4.25 -0.84 11.80
C GLY A 128 -2.89 -0.45 11.21
N VAL A 129 -2.51 -1.01 10.06
CA VAL A 129 -1.26 -0.68 9.35
C VAL A 129 -1.55 0.33 8.23
N PRO A 130 -0.78 1.43 8.13
CA PRO A 130 -0.91 2.36 7.01
C PRO A 130 -0.77 1.64 5.67
N LEU A 131 -1.74 1.83 4.78
CA LEU A 131 -1.73 1.24 3.44
C LEU A 131 -0.46 1.57 2.63
N PRO A 132 0.09 2.81 2.69
CA PRO A 132 1.37 3.12 2.04
C PRO A 132 2.53 2.24 2.51
N LEU A 133 2.54 1.80 3.76
CA LEU A 133 3.59 0.93 4.29
C LEU A 133 3.50 -0.48 3.68
N ILE A 134 2.29 -1.00 3.51
CA ILE A 134 2.04 -2.28 2.82
C ILE A 134 2.49 -2.17 1.36
N GLY A 135 2.14 -1.07 0.69
CA GLY A 135 2.59 -0.77 -0.66
C GLY A 135 4.11 -0.71 -0.78
N MET A 136 4.79 -0.07 0.16
CA MET A 136 6.25 0.03 0.21
C MET A 136 6.90 -1.37 0.28
N VAL A 137 6.37 -2.27 1.11
CA VAL A 137 6.87 -3.67 1.17
C VAL A 137 6.62 -4.40 -0.15
N ALA A 138 5.43 -4.27 -0.73
CA ALA A 138 5.06 -4.98 -1.97
C ALA A 138 5.89 -4.51 -3.17
N TYR A 139 5.95 -3.19 -3.42
CA TYR A 139 6.78 -2.61 -4.48
C TYR A 139 8.27 -2.88 -4.26
N GLY A 140 8.75 -2.81 -3.01
CA GLY A 140 10.13 -3.15 -2.66
C GLY A 140 10.48 -4.61 -2.96
N LEU A 141 9.56 -5.54 -2.68
CA LEU A 141 9.73 -6.95 -3.01
C LEU A 141 9.85 -7.15 -4.53
N VAL A 142 8.93 -6.60 -5.32
CA VAL A 142 8.95 -6.68 -6.79
C VAL A 142 10.23 -6.05 -7.36
N ALA A 143 10.63 -4.88 -6.85
CA ALA A 143 11.85 -4.20 -7.28
C ALA A 143 13.10 -5.05 -6.99
N SER A 144 13.16 -5.64 -5.79
CA SER A 144 14.30 -6.45 -5.36
C SER A 144 14.41 -7.75 -6.17
N LEU A 145 13.30 -8.46 -6.40
CA LEU A 145 13.27 -9.69 -7.18
C LEU A 145 13.57 -9.44 -8.65
N GLY A 146 13.00 -8.39 -9.25
CA GLY A 146 13.31 -7.99 -10.64
C GLY A 146 14.79 -7.67 -10.82
N LEU A 147 15.40 -6.97 -9.85
CA LEU A 147 16.83 -6.67 -9.90
C LEU A 147 17.71 -7.91 -9.69
N GLN A 148 17.27 -8.88 -8.89
CA GLN A 148 17.98 -10.14 -8.66
C GLN A 148 17.92 -11.07 -9.88
N LEU A 149 16.74 -11.20 -10.50
CA LEU A 149 16.54 -11.94 -11.75
C LEU A 149 17.39 -11.32 -12.88
N SER A 150 17.35 -10.00 -13.03
CA SER A 150 18.15 -9.30 -14.03
C SER A 150 19.67 -9.48 -13.84
N ARG A 151 20.13 -9.60 -12.58
CA ARG A 151 21.54 -9.87 -12.25
C ARG A 151 21.89 -11.35 -12.22
N LYS A 152 20.94 -12.26 -12.47
CA LYS A 152 21.08 -13.73 -12.29
C LYS A 152 21.65 -14.12 -10.93
N ASN A 153 21.37 -13.30 -9.91
CA ASN A 153 21.87 -13.45 -8.56
C ASN A 153 20.68 -13.62 -7.61
N LEU A 154 20.02 -14.79 -7.69
CA LEU A 154 18.93 -15.16 -6.80
C LEU A 154 19.50 -15.59 -5.44
N PRO A 155 19.14 -14.93 -4.34
CA PRO A 155 19.48 -15.34 -2.99
C PRO A 155 18.68 -16.61 -2.61
N PHE A 156 19.16 -17.33 -1.60
CA PHE A 156 18.48 -18.50 -1.00
C PHE A 156 18.36 -19.75 -1.89
N GLY A 157 19.09 -19.85 -3.00
CA GLY A 157 19.05 -21.05 -3.85
C GLY A 157 17.72 -21.22 -4.60
N MET A 158 16.97 -20.13 -4.78
CA MET A 158 15.75 -20.10 -5.57
C MET A 158 16.06 -20.19 -7.06
N ASP A 159 15.28 -20.99 -7.76
CA ASP A 159 15.32 -21.12 -9.22
C ASP A 159 14.56 -19.96 -9.90
N GLU A 160 14.98 -19.61 -11.12
CA GLU A 160 14.41 -18.53 -11.92
C GLU A 160 12.87 -18.60 -12.09
N PRO A 161 12.25 -19.77 -12.39
CA PRO A 161 10.80 -19.83 -12.58
C PRO A 161 10.03 -19.64 -11.26
N THR A 162 10.58 -20.07 -10.11
CA THR A 162 10.00 -19.77 -8.80
C THR A 162 10.02 -18.27 -8.50
N GLY A 163 11.12 -17.58 -8.84
CA GLY A 163 11.22 -16.12 -8.72
C GLY A 163 10.16 -15.39 -9.55
N ARG A 164 9.98 -15.81 -10.80
CA ARG A 164 8.94 -15.24 -11.69
C ARG A 164 7.52 -15.53 -11.20
N LEU A 165 7.27 -16.72 -10.65
CA LEU A 165 5.97 -17.08 -10.08
C LEU A 165 5.63 -16.20 -8.86
N ILE A 166 6.62 -15.86 -8.03
CA ILE A 166 6.45 -14.93 -6.90
C ILE A 166 6.18 -13.50 -7.38
N ILE A 167 6.89 -13.04 -8.41
CA ILE A 167 6.60 -11.74 -9.03
C ILE A 167 5.18 -11.72 -9.60
N LEU A 168 4.77 -12.76 -10.29
CA LEU A 168 3.42 -12.85 -10.84
C LEU A 168 2.36 -12.85 -9.72
N GLY A 169 2.52 -13.66 -8.68
CA GLY A 169 1.58 -13.69 -7.54
C GLY A 169 1.52 -12.35 -6.78
N SER A 170 2.66 -11.71 -6.55
CA SER A 170 2.71 -10.41 -5.87
C SER A 170 2.09 -9.28 -6.71
N THR A 171 2.39 -9.20 -8.00
CA THR A 171 1.81 -8.19 -8.90
C THR A 171 0.30 -8.38 -9.10
N THR A 172 -0.20 -9.62 -9.13
CA THR A 172 -1.65 -9.86 -9.11
C THR A 172 -2.29 -9.39 -7.81
N SER A 173 -1.66 -9.67 -6.66
CA SER A 173 -2.15 -9.18 -5.37
C SER A 173 -2.24 -7.65 -5.36
N MET A 174 -1.22 -6.97 -5.89
CA MET A 174 -1.17 -5.50 -5.99
C MET A 174 -2.22 -4.95 -6.96
N ALA A 175 -2.42 -5.60 -8.11
CA ALA A 175 -3.44 -5.20 -9.08
C ALA A 175 -4.86 -5.41 -8.54
N ALA A 176 -5.12 -6.53 -7.85
CA ALA A 176 -6.41 -6.81 -7.21
C ALA A 176 -6.71 -5.80 -6.09
N ALA A 177 -5.72 -5.48 -5.24
CA ALA A 177 -5.87 -4.46 -4.22
C ALA A 177 -6.12 -3.07 -4.85
N SER A 178 -5.37 -2.71 -5.90
CA SER A 178 -5.54 -1.45 -6.62
C SER A 178 -6.92 -1.32 -7.25
N ALA A 179 -7.45 -2.40 -7.86
CA ALA A 179 -8.81 -2.43 -8.39
C ALA A 179 -9.86 -2.20 -7.29
N TYR A 180 -9.66 -2.80 -6.11
CA TYR A 180 -10.54 -2.59 -4.96
C TYR A 180 -10.50 -1.14 -4.45
N PHE A 181 -9.31 -0.52 -4.38
CA PHE A 181 -9.19 0.88 -3.96
C PHE A 181 -9.78 1.86 -4.97
N LEU A 182 -9.64 1.59 -6.27
CA LEU A 182 -10.33 2.36 -7.31
C LEU A 182 -11.85 2.22 -7.21
N TYR A 183 -12.36 1.04 -6.87
CA TYR A 183 -13.78 0.83 -6.61
C TYR A 183 -14.28 1.67 -5.42
N ILE A 184 -13.52 1.72 -4.31
CA ILE A 184 -13.85 2.59 -3.17
C ILE A 184 -13.79 4.07 -3.59
N LEU A 185 -12.74 4.49 -4.27
CA LEU A 185 -12.58 5.88 -4.73
C LEU A 185 -13.78 6.32 -5.56
N GLY A 186 -14.24 5.48 -6.50
CA GLY A 186 -15.36 5.80 -7.38
C GLY A 186 -16.75 5.73 -6.70
N THR A 187 -16.89 5.02 -5.58
CA THR A 187 -18.20 4.82 -4.93
C THR A 187 -18.38 5.63 -3.65
N LYS A 188 -17.31 5.84 -2.87
CA LYS A 188 -17.34 6.51 -1.57
C LYS A 188 -16.91 7.97 -1.64
N PHE A 189 -16.04 8.33 -2.58
CA PHE A 189 -15.45 9.66 -2.72
C PHE A 189 -15.85 10.31 -4.05
N SER A 190 -17.12 10.18 -4.42
CA SER A 190 -17.68 10.72 -5.66
C SER A 190 -17.42 12.22 -5.78
N GLY A 191 -16.47 12.60 -6.65
CA GLY A 191 -16.08 14.00 -6.89
C GLY A 191 -14.67 14.39 -6.44
N ALA A 192 -13.99 13.54 -5.66
CA ALA A 192 -12.58 13.70 -5.31
C ALA A 192 -11.68 12.84 -6.20
N SER A 193 -10.47 13.32 -6.50
CA SER A 193 -9.50 12.60 -7.33
C SER A 193 -8.13 12.57 -6.67
N CYS A 194 -7.63 11.38 -6.37
CA CYS A 194 -6.32 11.18 -5.76
C CYS A 194 -5.28 10.82 -6.83
N SER A 195 -4.40 11.78 -7.16
CA SER A 195 -3.35 11.60 -8.18
C SER A 195 -2.37 10.47 -7.83
N TYR A 196 -1.98 10.35 -6.56
CA TYR A 196 -1.14 9.25 -6.05
C TYR A 196 -1.82 7.89 -6.17
N CYS A 197 -3.11 7.80 -5.82
CA CYS A 197 -3.86 6.55 -5.90
C CYS A 197 -3.97 6.05 -7.35
N LEU A 198 -4.16 6.98 -8.29
CA LEU A 198 -4.18 6.70 -9.72
C LEU A 198 -2.80 6.27 -10.24
N MET A 199 -1.73 6.95 -9.80
CA MET A 199 -0.36 6.58 -10.17
C MET A 199 0.00 5.17 -9.69
N SER A 200 -0.25 4.87 -8.41
CA SER A 200 -0.03 3.53 -7.86
C SER A 200 -0.89 2.47 -8.55
N ALA A 201 -2.13 2.77 -8.92
CA ALA A 201 -2.94 1.84 -9.72
C ALA A 201 -2.32 1.58 -11.10
N LEU A 202 -1.88 2.63 -11.81
CA LEU A 202 -1.21 2.49 -13.10
C LEU A 202 0.06 1.65 -13.00
N LEU A 203 0.88 1.85 -11.96
CA LEU A 203 2.08 1.06 -11.71
C LEU A 203 1.75 -0.41 -11.43
N SER A 204 0.78 -0.69 -10.57
CA SER A 204 0.34 -2.04 -10.23
C SER A 204 -0.20 -2.81 -11.43
N PHE A 205 -1.09 -2.20 -12.22
CA PHE A 205 -1.60 -2.82 -13.45
C PHE A 205 -0.49 -3.04 -14.48
N SER A 206 0.41 -2.06 -14.66
CA SER A 206 1.53 -2.18 -15.60
C SER A 206 2.44 -3.35 -15.23
N LEU A 207 2.79 -3.49 -13.94
CA LEU A 207 3.59 -4.60 -13.43
C LEU A 207 2.89 -5.95 -13.64
N PHE A 208 1.57 -6.03 -13.42
CA PHE A 208 0.80 -7.25 -13.65
C PHE A 208 0.77 -7.64 -15.13
N PHE A 209 0.50 -6.71 -16.04
CA PHE A 209 0.48 -6.99 -17.48
C PHE A 209 1.86 -7.39 -18.02
N ILE A 210 2.92 -6.74 -17.52
CA ILE A 210 4.29 -7.10 -17.87
C ILE A 210 4.61 -8.51 -17.38
N SER A 211 4.26 -8.83 -16.12
CA SER A 211 4.49 -10.15 -15.55
C SER A 211 3.69 -11.25 -16.26
N LEU A 212 2.47 -10.97 -16.72
CA LEU A 212 1.68 -11.91 -17.50
C LEU A 212 2.30 -12.24 -18.86
N ARG A 213 2.96 -11.27 -19.51
CA ARG A 213 3.58 -11.49 -20.84
C ARG A 213 4.74 -12.48 -20.80
N ASP A 214 5.36 -12.66 -19.65
CA ASP A 214 6.47 -13.60 -19.47
C ASP A 214 6.03 -15.06 -19.42
N PHE A 215 4.73 -15.34 -19.25
CA PHE A 215 4.19 -16.69 -19.25
C PHE A 215 3.54 -17.03 -20.59
N GLY A 216 3.86 -18.20 -21.14
CA GLY A 216 3.21 -18.72 -22.34
C GLY A 216 1.72 -19.01 -22.10
N LEU A 217 0.90 -19.01 -23.16
CA LEU A 217 -0.56 -19.24 -23.06
C LEU A 217 -0.92 -20.55 -22.33
N GLU A 218 -0.15 -21.62 -22.54
CA GLU A 218 -0.35 -22.91 -21.85
C GLU A 218 -0.04 -22.83 -20.35
N GLU A 219 0.97 -22.05 -19.96
CA GLU A 219 1.31 -21.82 -18.54
C GLU A 219 0.31 -20.88 -17.88
N ILE A 220 -0.19 -19.87 -18.60
CA ILE A 220 -1.26 -18.98 -18.11
C ILE A 220 -2.50 -19.80 -17.74
N GLN A 221 -2.89 -20.80 -18.54
CA GLN A 221 -4.03 -21.67 -18.22
C GLN A 221 -3.83 -22.47 -16.92
N LYS A 222 -2.59 -22.84 -16.59
CA LYS A 222 -2.29 -23.54 -15.33
C LYS A 222 -2.28 -22.60 -14.13
N VAL A 223 -1.80 -21.37 -14.32
CA VAL A 223 -1.61 -20.40 -13.22
C VAL A 223 -2.84 -19.51 -13.00
N VAL A 224 -3.78 -19.43 -13.96
CA VAL A 224 -4.99 -18.58 -13.84
C VAL A 224 -5.83 -18.91 -12.61
N GLY A 225 -5.94 -20.20 -12.27
CA GLY A 225 -6.65 -20.64 -11.07
C GLY A 225 -6.01 -20.08 -9.80
N LEU A 226 -4.67 -20.12 -9.72
CA LEU A 226 -3.91 -19.52 -8.62
C LEU A 226 -4.10 -18.00 -8.57
N GLN A 227 -4.09 -17.31 -9.72
CA GLN A 227 -4.29 -15.86 -9.77
C GLN A 227 -5.69 -15.45 -9.30
N LEU A 228 -6.73 -16.17 -9.71
CA LEU A 228 -8.09 -15.94 -9.25
C LEU A 228 -8.25 -16.21 -7.75
N CYS A 229 -7.57 -17.24 -7.23
CA CYS A 229 -7.52 -17.51 -5.80
C CYS A 229 -6.84 -16.36 -5.03
N ILE A 230 -5.68 -15.88 -5.50
CA ILE A 230 -4.97 -14.75 -4.88
C ILE A 230 -5.84 -13.49 -4.91
N ALA A 231 -6.42 -13.16 -6.07
CA ALA A 231 -7.27 -11.97 -6.21
C ALA A 231 -8.52 -12.04 -5.32
N SER A 232 -9.15 -13.22 -5.24
CA SER A 232 -10.30 -13.45 -4.36
C SER A 232 -9.92 -13.35 -2.89
N LEU A 233 -8.77 -13.91 -2.49
CA LEU A 233 -8.25 -13.81 -1.14
C LEU A 233 -7.98 -12.35 -0.75
N VAL A 234 -7.36 -11.57 -1.63
CA VAL A 234 -7.13 -10.13 -1.42
C VAL A 234 -8.45 -9.39 -1.28
N PHE A 235 -9.41 -9.64 -2.17
CA PHE A 235 -10.72 -8.99 -2.13
C PHE A 235 -11.46 -9.31 -0.83
N VAL A 236 -11.51 -10.59 -0.43
CA VAL A 236 -12.11 -11.03 0.84
C VAL A 236 -11.39 -10.40 2.02
N THR A 237 -10.05 -10.39 2.02
CA THR A 237 -9.25 -9.82 3.11
C THR A 237 -9.50 -8.32 3.27
N LEU A 238 -9.49 -7.57 2.18
CA LEU A 238 -9.79 -6.13 2.19
C LEU A 238 -11.24 -5.89 2.60
N ASN A 239 -12.19 -6.63 2.03
CA ASN A 239 -13.58 -6.50 2.38
C ASN A 239 -13.83 -6.82 3.85
N THR A 240 -13.21 -7.86 4.41
CA THR A 240 -13.26 -8.16 5.84
C THR A 240 -12.59 -7.05 6.64
N SER A 241 -11.41 -6.55 6.25
CA SER A 241 -10.76 -5.43 6.93
C SER A 241 -11.68 -4.21 7.00
N TYR A 242 -12.38 -3.89 5.91
CA TYR A 242 -13.26 -2.71 5.79
C TYR A 242 -14.70 -2.92 6.31
N SER A 243 -15.17 -4.17 6.36
CA SER A 243 -16.49 -4.52 6.92
C SER A 243 -16.41 -4.77 8.43
N THR A 244 -15.29 -5.31 8.90
CA THR A 244 -14.98 -5.48 10.33
C THR A 244 -14.48 -4.18 10.95
N SER A 245 -14.13 -3.16 10.17
CA SER A 245 -14.04 -1.77 10.65
C SER A 245 -15.44 -1.17 10.86
N GLN A 246 -16.22 -1.79 11.74
CA GLN A 246 -16.61 -1.01 12.91
C GLN A 246 -15.33 -0.83 13.74
N PRO A 247 -15.00 0.37 14.20
CA PRO A 247 -13.69 0.66 14.78
C PRO A 247 -13.50 -0.15 16.06
N ILE A 248 -12.76 -1.26 16.01
CA ILE A 248 -12.41 -2.03 17.20
C ILE A 248 -10.95 -2.50 17.10
N SER A 249 -10.06 -1.69 17.67
CA SER A 249 -9.24 -2.06 18.83
C SER A 249 -7.89 -1.35 18.82
N SER A 250 -7.91 -0.03 19.01
CA SER A 250 -6.98 0.52 20.00
C SER A 250 -7.51 0.08 21.36
N SER A 251 -6.70 -0.61 22.16
CA SER A 251 -7.03 -1.10 23.49
C SER A 251 -7.18 0.04 24.51
N LEU A 252 -8.16 0.93 24.32
CA LEU A 252 -8.69 1.76 25.38
C LEU A 252 -10.20 1.63 25.34
N ALA A 253 -10.75 1.12 26.44
CA ALA A 253 -12.12 1.34 26.82
C ALA A 253 -12.50 2.80 26.51
N GLU A 254 -13.62 3.01 25.83
CA GLU A 254 -14.31 4.30 25.75
C GLU A 254 -13.38 5.45 25.27
N ILE A 255 -13.41 5.82 23.98
CA ILE A 255 -12.79 7.07 23.52
C ILE A 255 -13.39 8.18 24.38
N ASP A 256 -12.64 8.61 25.39
CA ASP A 256 -12.94 9.69 26.31
C ASP A 256 -11.89 10.76 26.01
N LEU A 257 -12.29 11.69 25.15
CA LEU A 257 -11.50 12.86 24.79
C LEU A 257 -11.88 13.96 25.78
N PRO A 258 -11.06 14.23 26.81
CA PRO A 258 -11.28 15.40 27.63
C PRO A 258 -11.20 16.64 26.75
N TYR A 259 -12.02 17.63 27.04
CA TYR A 259 -11.95 18.92 26.36
C TYR A 259 -10.55 19.52 26.51
N PHE A 260 -9.98 19.98 25.40
CA PHE A 260 -8.75 20.75 25.39
C PHE A 260 -8.90 21.94 24.46
N THR A 261 -8.18 23.02 24.76
CA THR A 261 -8.16 24.20 23.91
C THR A 261 -7.04 24.07 22.89
N THR A 262 -7.35 24.25 21.61
CA THR A 262 -6.34 24.31 20.55
C THR A 262 -5.63 25.66 20.57
N GLU A 263 -4.31 25.65 20.44
CA GLU A 263 -3.49 26.86 20.38
C GLU A 263 -3.41 27.37 18.94
N ILE A 264 -3.71 28.65 18.74
CA ILE A 264 -3.57 29.32 17.43
C ILE A 264 -2.22 30.01 17.40
N THR A 265 -1.38 29.61 16.47
CA THR A 265 0.03 30.02 16.39
C THR A 265 0.27 31.09 15.33
N THR A 266 -0.65 31.27 14.38
CA THR A 266 -0.54 32.28 13.33
C THR A 266 -0.92 33.68 13.82
N THR A 267 -0.27 34.68 13.25
CA THR A 267 -0.59 36.10 13.49
C THR A 267 -1.74 36.54 12.60
N SER A 268 -2.67 37.32 13.14
CA SER A 268 -3.79 37.85 12.35
C SER A 268 -3.36 38.97 11.42
N SER A 269 -3.86 38.94 10.18
CA SER A 269 -3.73 40.08 9.27
C SER A 269 -4.77 41.17 9.60
N PRO A 270 -4.54 42.43 9.21
CA PRO A 270 -5.54 43.50 9.35
C PRO A 270 -6.87 43.16 8.66
N PHE A 271 -6.81 42.44 7.53
CA PHE A 271 -7.97 41.91 6.84
C PHE A 271 -8.74 40.91 7.69
N ALA A 272 -8.06 39.90 8.25
CA ALA A 272 -8.69 38.88 9.09
C ALA A 272 -9.35 39.49 10.34
N VAL A 273 -8.70 40.45 11.00
CA VAL A 273 -9.27 41.16 12.16
C VAL A 273 -10.54 41.92 11.77
N SER A 274 -10.52 42.62 10.64
CA SER A 274 -11.66 43.43 10.19
C SER A 274 -12.83 42.55 9.74
N LEU A 275 -12.54 41.46 9.03
CA LEU A 275 -13.53 40.46 8.64
C LEU A 275 -14.15 39.77 9.84
N ALA A 276 -13.35 39.36 10.84
CA ALA A 276 -13.87 38.70 12.04
C ALA A 276 -14.80 39.62 12.85
N LYS A 277 -14.46 40.92 12.96
CA LYS A 277 -15.36 41.93 13.57
C LYS A 277 -16.69 42.04 12.82
N HIS A 278 -16.62 42.08 11.48
CA HIS A 278 -17.82 42.15 10.65
C HIS A 278 -18.70 40.91 10.81
N LEU A 279 -18.11 39.71 10.70
CA LEU A 279 -18.78 38.43 10.89
C LEU A 279 -19.50 38.36 12.25
N ASN A 280 -18.82 38.76 13.34
CA ASN A 280 -19.44 38.83 14.65
C ASN A 280 -20.62 39.84 14.67
N SER A 281 -20.43 41.03 14.10
CA SER A 281 -21.46 42.08 14.11
C SER A 281 -22.75 41.69 13.39
N ILE A 282 -22.67 40.82 12.37
CA ILE A 282 -23.83 40.30 11.64
C ILE A 282 -24.38 38.98 12.24
N GLY A 283 -23.79 38.50 13.34
CA GLY A 283 -24.19 37.26 14.00
C GLY A 283 -23.83 36.00 13.21
N ALA A 284 -22.79 36.04 12.38
CA ALA A 284 -22.28 34.87 11.69
C ALA A 284 -21.66 33.89 12.68
N LYS A 285 -22.09 32.62 12.63
CA LYS A 285 -21.67 31.57 13.57
C LYS A 285 -20.79 30.55 12.88
N MET A 286 -19.73 30.14 13.56
CA MET A 286 -18.91 28.99 13.19
C MET A 286 -19.12 27.87 14.20
N TYR A 287 -19.70 26.77 13.78
CA TYR A 287 -19.87 25.57 14.60
C TYR A 287 -18.69 24.63 14.38
N GLY A 288 -18.14 24.09 15.46
CA GLY A 288 -17.03 23.16 15.40
C GLY A 288 -16.91 22.28 16.62
N ALA A 289 -15.86 21.47 16.63
CA ALA A 289 -15.49 20.63 17.75
C ALA A 289 -14.04 20.88 18.15
N PHE A 290 -13.70 20.72 19.43
CA PHE A 290 -12.34 20.98 19.91
C PHE A 290 -11.26 20.07 19.29
N TRP A 291 -11.63 18.87 18.84
CA TRP A 291 -10.73 17.91 18.19
C TRP A 291 -10.71 18.00 16.65
N CYS A 292 -11.46 18.94 16.07
CA CYS A 292 -11.60 19.08 14.62
C CYS A 292 -10.39 19.80 14.03
N SER A 293 -9.55 19.10 13.25
CA SER A 293 -8.40 19.68 12.54
C SER A 293 -8.83 20.83 11.65
N HIS A 294 -9.91 20.64 10.89
CA HIS A 294 -10.39 21.65 9.97
C HIS A 294 -10.90 22.94 10.66
N CYS A 295 -11.41 22.78 11.88
CA CYS A 295 -11.85 23.91 12.70
C CYS A 295 -10.65 24.70 13.23
N LEU A 296 -9.53 24.01 13.50
CA LEU A 296 -8.26 24.65 13.85
C LEU A 296 -7.65 25.36 12.64
N GLU A 297 -7.62 24.71 11.47
CA GLU A 297 -7.13 25.30 10.21
C GLU A 297 -7.89 26.58 9.85
N GLN A 298 -9.23 26.56 9.91
CA GLN A 298 -10.05 27.77 9.75
C GLN A 298 -9.67 28.88 10.74
N LYS A 299 -9.44 28.55 12.02
CA LYS A 299 -9.01 29.51 13.04
C LYS A 299 -7.59 30.04 12.78
N GLN A 300 -6.70 29.19 12.27
CA GLN A 300 -5.33 29.56 11.88
C GLN A 300 -5.33 30.50 10.66
N MET A 301 -6.27 30.37 9.73
CA MET A 301 -6.44 31.35 8.63
C MET A 301 -6.77 32.75 9.16
N PHE A 302 -7.59 32.85 10.21
CA PHE A 302 -7.87 34.12 10.88
C PHE A 302 -6.71 34.62 11.76
N GLY A 303 -5.99 33.70 12.40
CA GLY A 303 -4.92 33.98 13.35
C GLY A 303 -5.41 34.37 14.74
N LEU A 304 -4.45 34.48 15.68
CA LEU A 304 -4.69 34.54 17.12
C LEU A 304 -5.61 35.68 17.59
N GLU A 305 -5.52 36.87 16.98
CA GLU A 305 -6.33 38.02 17.40
C GLU A 305 -7.75 37.92 16.82
N ALA A 306 -7.85 37.70 15.50
CA ALA A 306 -9.13 37.67 14.80
C ALA A 306 -9.99 36.46 15.20
N ALA A 307 -9.38 35.30 15.45
CA ALA A 307 -10.13 34.11 15.85
C ALA A 307 -10.86 34.28 17.19
N LYS A 308 -10.33 35.11 18.10
CA LYS A 308 -11.01 35.46 19.37
C LYS A 308 -12.25 36.32 19.18
N LEU A 309 -12.39 36.94 18.00
CA LEU A 309 -13.52 37.80 17.66
C LEU A 309 -14.64 37.01 16.97
N LEU A 310 -14.43 35.75 16.59
CA LEU A 310 -15.45 34.94 15.95
C LEU A 310 -16.51 34.48 16.95
N ASP A 311 -17.77 34.41 16.53
CA ASP A 311 -18.84 33.71 17.27
C ASP A 311 -18.72 32.20 17.00
N TYR A 312 -17.74 31.58 17.66
CA TYR A 312 -17.49 30.14 17.59
C TYR A 312 -18.35 29.39 18.60
N VAL A 313 -19.12 28.41 18.13
CA VAL A 313 -19.93 27.52 18.96
C VAL A 313 -19.24 26.17 19.07
N GLU A 314 -18.74 25.86 20.26
CA GLU A 314 -18.21 24.54 20.60
C GLU A 314 -19.35 23.55 20.77
N CYS A 315 -19.37 22.53 19.92
CA CYS A 315 -20.43 21.52 19.94
C CYS A 315 -20.24 20.45 21.02
N PHE A 316 -19.03 20.33 21.59
CA PHE A 316 -18.72 19.35 22.63
C PHE A 316 -17.88 19.97 23.76
N PRO A 317 -18.47 20.91 24.53
CA PRO A 317 -17.73 21.67 25.55
C PRO A 317 -17.29 20.82 26.75
N ASP A 318 -17.96 19.68 26.98
CA ASP A 318 -17.67 18.77 28.10
C ASP A 318 -16.73 17.62 27.73
N GLY A 319 -16.09 17.70 26.56
CA GLY A 319 -15.34 16.58 25.99
C GLY A 319 -16.22 15.67 25.14
N TYR A 320 -15.60 14.62 24.59
CA TYR A 320 -16.31 13.62 23.79
C TYR A 320 -16.06 12.22 24.33
N ARG A 321 -17.17 11.56 24.65
CA ARG A 321 -17.23 10.12 24.91
C ARG A 321 -18.43 9.47 24.23
N LYS A 322 -18.41 8.15 24.11
CA LYS A 322 -19.53 7.40 23.52
C LYS A 322 -20.85 7.75 24.23
N GLY A 323 -21.85 8.19 23.46
CA GLY A 323 -23.15 8.63 23.99
C GLY A 323 -23.22 10.08 24.45
N THR A 324 -22.13 10.85 24.32
CA THR A 324 -22.15 12.30 24.55
C THR A 324 -23.15 12.96 23.64
N LYS A 325 -24.03 13.77 24.22
CA LYS A 325 -24.96 14.60 23.46
C LYS A 325 -24.26 15.89 23.09
N MET A 326 -24.36 16.24 21.81
CA MET A 326 -23.88 17.51 21.32
C MET A 326 -24.61 18.67 22.03
N ALA A 327 -23.94 19.80 22.17
CA ALA A 327 -24.51 21.01 22.75
C ALA A 327 -25.81 21.39 22.01
N LYS A 328 -26.81 21.86 22.77
CA LYS A 328 -28.14 22.16 22.24
C LYS A 328 -28.10 23.15 21.07
N ALA A 329 -27.23 24.15 21.13
CA ALA A 329 -27.04 25.12 20.06
C ALA A 329 -26.68 24.46 18.72
N CYS A 330 -25.90 23.37 18.74
CA CYS A 330 -25.54 22.63 17.54
C CYS A 330 -26.62 21.63 17.12
N THR A 331 -27.34 21.00 18.07
CA THR A 331 -28.45 20.11 17.69
C THR A 331 -29.59 20.88 17.04
N ASP A 332 -29.89 22.08 17.55
CA ASP A 332 -30.92 22.97 17.01
C ASP A 332 -30.51 23.52 15.63
N ALA A 333 -29.20 23.71 15.40
CA ALA A 333 -28.63 24.12 14.11
C ALA A 333 -28.53 22.98 13.08
N LYS A 334 -28.85 21.72 13.45
CA LYS A 334 -28.79 20.52 12.57
C LYS A 334 -27.45 20.35 11.87
N ILE A 335 -26.35 20.41 12.64
CA ILE A 335 -25.00 20.27 12.10
C ILE A 335 -24.80 18.88 11.46
N GLU A 336 -24.38 18.86 10.20
CA GLU A 336 -24.05 17.63 9.43
C GLU A 336 -22.55 17.33 9.43
N GLY A 337 -21.71 18.34 9.69
CA GLY A 337 -20.24 18.23 9.69
C GLY A 337 -19.57 19.49 10.24
N PHE A 338 -18.26 19.41 10.46
CA PHE A 338 -17.46 20.51 11.00
C PHE A 338 -16.27 20.86 10.08
N PRO A 339 -15.85 22.15 10.04
CA PRO A 339 -16.60 23.30 10.55
C PRO A 339 -17.86 23.53 9.71
N MET A 340 -18.84 24.20 10.30
CA MET A 340 -20.03 24.67 9.58
C MET A 340 -20.24 26.15 9.88
N TRP A 341 -20.43 26.95 8.83
CA TRP A 341 -20.73 28.36 8.95
C TRP A 341 -22.20 28.63 8.70
N VAL A 342 -22.79 29.48 9.53
CA VAL A 342 -24.12 30.05 9.30
C VAL A 342 -23.97 31.55 9.19
N ILE A 343 -24.19 32.09 7.99
CA ILE A 343 -23.97 33.50 7.64
C ILE A 343 -25.21 33.99 6.90
N ASN A 344 -25.92 34.99 7.43
CA ASN A 344 -27.13 35.54 6.80
C ASN A 344 -28.19 34.47 6.42
N GLY A 345 -28.29 33.39 7.22
CA GLY A 345 -29.19 32.26 6.97
C GLY A 345 -28.69 31.24 5.93
N GLN A 346 -27.55 31.49 5.28
CA GLN A 346 -26.88 30.51 4.42
C GLN A 346 -25.99 29.59 5.26
N VAL A 347 -25.98 28.31 4.90
CA VAL A 347 -25.14 27.29 5.52
C VAL A 347 -24.00 26.96 4.57
N LEU A 348 -22.76 27.12 5.05
CA LEU A 348 -21.56 26.70 4.33
C LEU A 348 -20.91 25.55 5.11
N SER A 349 -20.60 24.46 4.41
CA SER A 349 -19.99 23.27 4.99
C SER A 349 -18.49 23.26 4.74
N GLY A 350 -17.72 22.83 5.75
CA GLY A 350 -16.27 22.76 5.68
C GLY A 350 -15.59 24.11 5.81
N GLU A 351 -14.27 24.09 5.69
CA GLU A 351 -13.45 25.28 5.70
C GLU A 351 -13.76 26.20 4.53
N GLN A 352 -13.67 27.50 4.79
CA GLN A 352 -13.90 28.55 3.82
C GLN A 352 -12.69 29.46 3.78
N GLU A 353 -12.28 29.78 2.56
CA GLU A 353 -11.34 30.86 2.30
C GLU A 353 -11.85 32.18 2.88
N LEU A 354 -10.96 33.02 3.41
CA LEU A 354 -11.37 34.30 4.01
C LEU A 354 -12.06 35.22 2.99
N SER A 355 -11.69 35.12 1.71
CA SER A 355 -12.31 35.85 0.60
C SER A 355 -13.76 35.41 0.36
N GLU A 356 -14.05 34.12 0.51
CA GLU A 356 -15.41 33.58 0.37
C GLU A 356 -16.29 33.99 1.55
N LEU A 357 -15.75 33.93 2.78
CA LEU A 357 -16.44 34.46 3.95
C LEU A 357 -16.73 35.95 3.80
N ALA A 358 -15.80 36.74 3.27
CA ALA A 358 -16.02 38.15 2.98
C ALA A 358 -17.13 38.35 1.94
N ARG A 359 -17.14 37.54 0.88
CA ARG A 359 -18.15 37.61 -0.19
C ARG A 359 -19.56 37.28 0.33
N VAL A 360 -19.71 36.19 1.08
CA VAL A 360 -21.03 35.73 1.60
C VAL A 360 -21.54 36.61 2.73
N SER A 361 -20.64 37.20 3.52
CA SER A 361 -21.00 38.17 4.57
C SER A 361 -21.21 39.59 4.05
N GLU A 362 -21.05 39.84 2.75
CA GLU A 362 -21.12 41.17 2.13
C GLU A 362 -20.11 42.17 2.73
N PHE A 363 -18.97 41.67 3.21
CA PHE A 363 -17.91 42.47 3.79
C PHE A 363 -17.19 43.30 2.72
N LYS A 364 -17.00 44.60 3.00
CA LYS A 364 -16.20 45.51 2.18
C LYS A 364 -14.99 45.96 2.98
N TYR A 365 -13.81 45.61 2.48
CA TYR A 365 -12.54 46.02 3.08
C TYR A 365 -12.22 47.45 2.62
N ASN A 366 -12.20 48.40 3.55
CA ASN A 366 -11.92 49.80 3.30
C ASN A 366 -10.49 50.17 3.68
#